data_AF-A0A3D1S8U3-F1
#
_entry.id   AF-A0A3D1S8U3-F1
#
_cell.length_a   1.000
_cell.length_b   1.000
_cell.length_c   1.000
_cell.angle_alpha   90.00
_cell.angle_beta   90.00
_cell.angle_gamma   90.00
#
_symmetry.space_group_name_H-M   'P 1'
#
loop_
_entity.id
_entity.type
_entity.pdbx_description
1 polymer ?
#
loop_
_entity_poly.entity_id
_entity_poly.type
_entity_poly.pdbx_seq_one_letter_code
_entity_poly.pdbx_strand_id
1 'polypeptide(L)'
;LIDQSTYNPKDGFRLIPADSLIADRGGEYFRQWRPEIRNEDDIWQEIINVSHIPGLTSAPKLQPIEARTVMLSTGMRAPMGVKVSGPNLDAIEQGGKALEEALKDVPSVLPSTVFYDRAVGAPYIEINLNR
;
A
#
# COMPACT_ATOMS: atom_id res chain seq x y z
N LEU A 1 14.53 -22.79 -25.18
CA LEU A 1 15.18 -23.61 -24.14
C LEU A 1 16.22 -24.51 -24.79
N ILE A 2 17.19 -25.07 -24.05
CA ILE A 2 18.23 -25.95 -24.63
C ILE A 2 17.61 -27.13 -25.40
N ASP A 3 16.45 -27.60 -24.97
CA ASP A 3 15.66 -28.65 -25.62
C ASP A 3 14.93 -28.19 -26.91
N GLN A 4 15.27 -27.00 -27.44
CA GLN A 4 14.64 -26.35 -28.59
C GLN A 4 13.15 -25.98 -28.41
N SER A 5 12.56 -26.21 -27.24
CA SER A 5 11.20 -25.77 -26.94
C SER A 5 11.16 -24.28 -26.60
N THR A 6 10.02 -23.64 -26.88
CA THR A 6 9.77 -22.24 -26.50
C THR A 6 8.82 -22.23 -25.31
N TYR A 7 9.24 -21.63 -24.20
CA TYR A 7 8.36 -21.42 -23.06
C TYR A 7 7.47 -20.20 -23.31
N ASN A 8 6.16 -20.40 -23.23
CA ASN A 8 5.17 -19.34 -23.33
C ASN A 8 4.46 -19.18 -21.98
N PRO A 9 4.52 -17.99 -21.34
CA PRO A 9 3.86 -17.73 -20.06
C PRO A 9 2.33 -17.98 -20.06
N LYS A 10 1.69 -17.99 -21.25
CA LYS A 10 0.26 -18.29 -21.41
C LYS A 10 -0.11 -19.74 -21.09
N ASP A 11 0.86 -20.67 -21.18
CA ASP A 11 0.64 -22.10 -20.94
C ASP A 11 0.79 -22.48 -19.45
N GLY A 12 1.00 -21.48 -18.58
CA GLY A 12 1.15 -21.63 -17.13
C GLY A 12 2.57 -21.33 -16.64
N PHE A 13 2.68 -20.98 -15.36
CA PHE A 13 3.98 -20.70 -14.75
C PHE A 13 4.78 -22.00 -14.52
N ARG A 14 6.00 -22.06 -15.07
CA ARG A 14 6.97 -23.13 -14.82
C ARG A 14 8.31 -22.54 -14.35
N LEU A 15 8.86 -23.10 -13.28
CA LEU A 15 10.22 -22.78 -12.85
C LEU A 15 11.22 -23.35 -13.87
N ILE A 16 11.94 -22.48 -14.59
CA ILE A 16 12.93 -22.88 -15.59
C ILE A 16 14.34 -22.60 -15.03
N PRO A 17 15.19 -23.62 -14.92
CA PRO A 17 16.58 -23.45 -14.52
C PRO A 17 17.34 -22.50 -15.45
N ALA A 18 18.22 -21.65 -14.90
CA ALA A 18 18.92 -20.62 -15.68
C ALA A 18 19.81 -21.20 -16.79
N ASP A 19 20.39 -22.38 -16.54
CA ASP A 19 21.12 -23.18 -17.51
C ASP A 19 20.25 -23.61 -18.69
N SER A 20 18.93 -23.78 -18.52
CA SER A 20 18.02 -24.17 -19.60
C SER A 20 17.61 -23.02 -20.54
N LEU A 21 17.97 -21.77 -20.23
CA LEU A 21 17.62 -20.58 -20.99
C LEU A 21 18.64 -20.30 -22.10
N ILE A 22 18.15 -19.92 -23.29
CA ILE A 22 19.01 -19.44 -24.38
C ILE A 22 19.06 -17.91 -24.27
N ALA A 23 20.25 -17.34 -24.20
CA ALA A 23 20.44 -15.90 -24.16
C ALA A 23 19.91 -15.26 -25.45
N ASP A 24 19.05 -14.25 -25.31
CA ASP A 24 18.57 -13.49 -26.46
C ASP A 24 19.69 -12.60 -27.01
N ARG A 25 19.81 -12.53 -28.34
CA ARG A 25 20.86 -11.75 -29.00
C ARG A 25 20.68 -10.24 -28.84
N GLY A 26 19.48 -9.77 -28.51
CA GLY A 26 19.16 -8.38 -28.21
C GLY A 26 19.42 -7.97 -26.76
N GLY A 27 19.79 -8.91 -25.88
CA GLY A 27 20.13 -8.63 -24.49
C GLY A 27 18.94 -8.34 -23.57
N GLU A 28 17.71 -8.60 -24.02
CA GLU A 28 16.53 -8.39 -23.18
C GLU A 28 16.41 -9.49 -22.11
N TYR A 29 16.08 -9.10 -20.88
CA TYR A 29 15.80 -10.03 -19.80
C TYR A 29 14.53 -10.83 -20.09
N PHE A 30 14.53 -12.11 -19.69
CA PHE A 30 13.32 -12.92 -19.78
C PHE A 30 12.22 -12.36 -18.87
N ARG A 31 11.25 -11.69 -19.47
CA ARG A 31 10.14 -11.03 -18.77
C ARG A 31 9.11 -12.04 -18.28
N GLN A 32 9.02 -12.20 -16.96
CA GLN A 32 8.08 -13.14 -16.31
C GLN A 32 6.74 -12.51 -15.90
N TRP A 33 6.54 -11.22 -16.16
CA TRP A 33 5.30 -10.53 -15.80
C TRP A 33 4.15 -10.99 -16.70
N ARG A 34 2.93 -10.92 -16.16
CA ARG A 34 1.72 -11.23 -16.94
C ARG A 34 1.61 -10.27 -18.14
N PRO A 35 1.02 -10.70 -19.28
CA PRO A 35 0.96 -9.89 -20.49
C PRO A 35 0.33 -8.50 -20.32
N GLU A 36 -0.65 -8.38 -19.42
CA GLU A 36 -1.36 -7.15 -19.09
C GLU A 36 -0.52 -6.14 -18.31
N ILE A 37 0.48 -6.61 -17.56
CA ILE A 37 1.38 -5.77 -16.78
C ILE A 37 2.48 -5.27 -17.72
N ARG A 38 2.68 -3.95 -17.82
CA ARG A 38 3.73 -3.28 -18.61
C ARG A 38 4.79 -2.63 -17.72
N ASN A 39 4.37 -2.00 -16.63
CA ASN A 39 5.23 -1.31 -15.68
C ASN A 39 4.90 -1.72 -14.22
N GLU A 40 5.66 -1.18 -13.26
CA GLU A 40 5.43 -1.42 -11.83
C GLU A 40 4.11 -0.81 -11.32
N ASP A 41 3.61 0.26 -11.97
CA ASP A 41 2.32 0.86 -11.62
C ASP A 41 1.18 -0.10 -11.88
N ASP A 42 1.22 -0.86 -12.97
CA ASP A 42 0.20 -1.84 -13.32
C ASP A 42 0.09 -2.94 -12.24
N ILE A 43 1.23 -3.37 -11.70
CA ILE A 43 1.27 -4.33 -10.57
C ILE A 43 0.58 -3.73 -9.35
N TRP A 44 0.88 -2.47 -9.05
CA TRP A 44 0.32 -1.78 -7.91
C TRP A 44 -1.20 -1.56 -8.05
N GLN A 45 -1.66 -1.21 -9.24
CA GLN A 45 -3.09 -1.05 -9.53
C GLN A 45 -3.86 -2.36 -9.37
N GLU A 46 -3.31 -3.48 -9.85
CA GLU A 46 -3.93 -4.80 -9.64
C GLU A 46 -4.03 -5.16 -8.15
N ILE A 47 -2.99 -4.86 -7.36
CA ILE A 47 -3.01 -5.06 -5.91
C ILE A 47 -4.09 -4.18 -5.25
N ILE A 48 -4.18 -2.90 -5.61
CA ILE A 48 -5.22 -2.01 -5.09
C ILE A 48 -6.60 -2.57 -5.45
N ASN A 49 -6.81 -2.97 -6.70
CA ASN A 49 -8.08 -3.49 -7.18
C ASN A 49 -8.58 -4.68 -6.35
N VAL A 50 -7.71 -5.65 -6.05
CA VAL A 50 -8.08 -6.84 -5.27
C VAL A 50 -8.11 -6.63 -3.74
N SER A 51 -7.53 -5.54 -3.23
CA SER A 51 -7.42 -5.25 -1.79
C SER A 51 -8.48 -4.30 -1.25
N HIS A 52 -9.56 -4.04 -2.02
CA HIS A 52 -10.71 -3.28 -1.56
C HIS A 52 -11.56 -4.06 -0.56
N ILE A 53 -11.17 -4.03 0.71
CA ILE A 53 -11.89 -4.65 1.83
C ILE A 53 -12.51 -3.54 2.69
N PRO A 54 -13.82 -3.62 3.03
CA PRO A 54 -14.45 -2.65 3.91
C PRO A 54 -13.72 -2.53 5.25
N GLY A 55 -13.43 -1.29 5.66
CA GLY A 55 -12.70 -1.02 6.91
C GLY A 55 -11.18 -1.10 6.82
N LEU A 56 -10.62 -1.40 5.64
CA LEU A 56 -9.18 -1.35 5.38
C LEU A 56 -8.85 -0.18 4.44
N THR A 57 -7.76 0.51 4.71
CA THR A 57 -7.21 1.51 3.78
C THR A 57 -6.18 0.86 2.86
N SER A 58 -6.15 1.28 1.60
CA SER A 58 -5.15 0.79 0.66
C SER A 58 -3.75 1.18 1.15
N ALA A 59 -2.79 0.24 1.01
CA ALA A 59 -1.41 0.54 1.34
C ALA A 59 -0.91 1.74 0.52
N PRO A 60 -0.04 2.60 1.07
CA PRO A 60 0.66 3.61 0.30
C PRO A 60 1.70 2.94 -0.61
N LYS A 61 1.94 3.50 -1.79
CA LYS A 61 2.99 3.06 -2.73
C LYS A 61 4.38 3.49 -2.24
N LEU A 62 4.73 3.14 -1.01
CA LEU A 62 6.03 3.42 -0.39
C LEU A 62 6.86 2.15 -0.36
N GLN A 63 8.10 2.24 -0.83
CA GLN A 63 9.04 1.13 -0.71
C GLN A 63 9.49 0.97 0.75
N PRO A 64 9.85 -0.24 1.22
CA PRO A 64 10.18 -0.48 2.63
C PRO A 64 11.29 0.42 3.21
N ILE A 65 12.29 0.77 2.39
CA ILE A 65 13.38 1.66 2.80
C ILE A 65 12.87 3.10 2.96
N GLU A 66 12.14 3.62 1.97
CA GLU A 66 11.56 4.96 2.02
C GLU A 66 10.58 5.11 3.17
N ALA A 67 9.71 4.11 3.37
CA ALA A 67 8.76 4.08 4.48
C ALA A 67 9.47 4.20 5.84
N ARG A 68 10.61 3.52 6.02
CA ARG A 68 11.42 3.64 7.25
C ARG A 68 12.03 5.02 7.39
N THR A 69 12.59 5.59 6.32
CA THR A 69 13.15 6.94 6.36
C THR A 69 12.10 7.96 6.76
N VAL A 70 10.93 7.95 6.12
CA VAL A 70 9.82 8.85 6.42
C VAL A 70 9.34 8.67 7.86
N MET A 71 9.18 7.42 8.32
CA MET A 71 8.74 7.15 9.69
C MET A 71 9.75 7.60 10.74
N LEU A 72 11.06 7.40 10.51
CA LEU A 72 12.09 7.86 11.45
C LEU A 72 12.17 9.39 11.51
N SER A 73 11.90 10.07 10.39
CA SER A 73 11.93 11.54 10.34
C SER A 73 10.66 12.20 10.88
N THR A 74 9.49 11.61 10.65
CA THR A 74 8.19 12.27 10.91
C THR A 74 7.32 11.54 11.92
N GLY A 75 7.58 10.26 12.18
CA GLY A 75 6.69 9.35 12.91
C GLY A 75 5.52 8.81 12.08
N MET A 76 5.33 9.27 10.84
CA MET A 76 4.20 8.90 9.98
C MET A 76 4.56 7.78 9.00
N ARG A 77 3.56 7.00 8.58
CA ARG A 77 3.71 5.90 7.60
C ARG A 77 3.07 6.23 6.25
N ALA A 78 3.09 7.50 5.88
CA ALA A 78 2.47 8.02 4.67
C ALA A 78 3.39 9.09 4.04
N PRO A 79 3.36 9.27 2.71
CA PRO A 79 4.19 10.27 2.03
C PRO A 79 3.81 11.70 2.44
N MET A 80 2.56 11.91 2.86
CA MET A 80 2.06 13.16 3.44
C MET A 80 1.15 12.85 4.62
N GLY A 81 1.08 13.78 5.57
CA GLY A 81 0.16 13.67 6.68
C GLY A 81 -0.04 14.99 7.40
N VAL A 82 -1.15 15.08 8.12
CA VAL A 82 -1.56 16.29 8.84
C VAL A 82 -1.54 16.01 10.33
N LYS A 83 -0.77 16.80 11.08
CA LYS A 83 -0.71 16.71 12.54
C LYS A 83 -1.71 17.69 13.15
N VAL A 84 -2.75 17.16 13.78
CA VAL A 84 -3.74 17.96 14.53
C VAL A 84 -3.31 18.03 15.99
N SER A 85 -3.35 19.21 16.58
CA SER A 85 -3.05 19.43 18.00
C SER A 85 -4.07 20.39 18.59
N GLY A 86 -4.48 20.14 19.83
CA GLY A 86 -5.56 20.87 20.47
C GLY A 86 -5.51 20.75 22.00
N PRO A 87 -6.37 21.49 22.70
CA PRO A 87 -6.33 21.61 24.16
C PRO A 87 -6.84 20.36 24.90
N ASN A 88 -7.69 19.55 24.29
CA ASN A 88 -8.23 18.30 24.85
C ASN A 88 -8.52 17.28 23.72
N LEU A 89 -8.77 16.02 24.10
CA LEU A 89 -8.99 14.93 23.15
C LEU A 89 -10.23 15.15 22.28
N ASP A 90 -11.32 15.63 22.86
CA ASP A 90 -12.58 15.87 22.14
C ASP A 90 -12.42 16.90 21.02
N ALA A 91 -11.67 17.99 21.26
CA ALA A 91 -11.38 18.99 20.24
C ALA A 91 -10.48 18.44 19.12
N ILE A 92 -9.53 17.57 19.46
CA ILE A 92 -8.66 16.92 18.48
C ILE A 92 -9.47 15.94 17.62
N GLU A 93 -10.40 15.19 18.20
CA GLU A 93 -11.29 14.28 17.48
C GLU A 93 -12.20 15.04 16.50
N GLN A 94 -12.86 16.11 16.97
CA GLN A 94 -13.71 16.94 16.13
C GLN A 94 -12.92 17.57 14.97
N GLY A 95 -11.74 18.12 15.26
CA GLY A 95 -10.86 18.69 14.24
C GLY A 95 -10.34 17.65 13.24
N GLY A 96 -9.94 16.47 13.74
CA GLY A 96 -9.47 15.35 12.92
C GLY A 96 -10.53 14.83 11.96
N LYS A 97 -11.77 14.66 12.44
CA LYS A 97 -12.90 14.21 11.62
C LYS A 97 -13.28 15.24 10.55
N ALA A 98 -13.34 16.52 10.91
CA ALA A 98 -13.64 17.59 9.96
C ALA A 98 -12.57 17.70 8.86
N LEU A 99 -11.29 17.54 9.22
CA LEU A 99 -10.19 17.49 8.25
C LEU A 99 -10.26 16.25 7.36
N GLU A 100 -10.61 15.09 7.90
CA GLU A 100 -10.77 13.86 7.12
C GLU A 100 -11.86 14.03 6.05
N GLU A 101 -13.02 14.57 6.43
CA GLU A 101 -14.12 14.86 5.50
C GLU A 101 -13.71 15.87 4.43
N ALA A 102 -13.09 16.99 4.82
CA ALA A 102 -12.66 18.02 3.88
C ALA A 102 -11.56 17.53 2.90
N LEU A 103 -10.63 16.69 3.36
CA LEU A 103 -9.55 16.16 2.51
C LEU A 103 -10.03 15.14 1.48
N LYS A 104 -11.15 14.44 1.76
CA LYS A 104 -11.77 13.52 0.80
C LYS A 104 -12.40 14.23 -0.39
N ASP A 105 -12.75 15.51 -0.26
CA ASP A 105 -13.32 16.32 -1.34
C ASP A 105 -12.25 16.94 -2.26
N VAL A 106 -10.96 16.84 -1.90
CA VAL A 106 -9.87 17.41 -2.69
C VAL A 106 -9.56 16.52 -3.90
N PRO A 107 -9.69 17.00 -5.15
CA PRO A 107 -9.52 16.17 -6.35
C PRO A 107 -8.14 15.53 -6.50
N SER A 108 -7.11 16.14 -5.91
CA SER A 108 -5.73 15.67 -5.95
C SER A 108 -5.42 14.57 -4.92
N VAL A 109 -6.37 14.24 -4.04
CA VAL A 109 -6.19 13.26 -2.97
C VAL A 109 -7.13 12.09 -3.22
N LEU A 110 -6.61 10.86 -3.16
CA LEU A 110 -7.44 9.67 -3.27
C LEU A 110 -8.27 9.51 -1.98
N PRO A 111 -9.62 9.59 -2.03
CA PRO A 111 -10.45 9.59 -0.82
C PRO A 111 -10.31 8.32 0.02
N SER A 112 -10.01 7.19 -0.63
CA SER A 112 -9.76 5.89 0.02
C SER A 112 -8.49 5.84 0.87
N THR A 113 -7.60 6.83 0.72
CA THR A 113 -6.32 6.92 1.43
C THR A 113 -6.35 7.89 2.62
N VAL A 114 -7.42 8.68 2.75
CA VAL A 114 -7.58 9.66 3.81
C VAL A 114 -8.29 9.03 5.00
N PHE A 115 -7.58 8.91 6.12
CA PHE A 115 -8.14 8.42 7.37
C PHE A 115 -7.58 9.21 8.56
N TYR A 116 -8.45 9.52 9.52
CA TYR A 116 -8.03 10.02 10.82
C TYR A 116 -7.70 8.84 11.75
N ASP A 117 -6.46 8.81 12.25
CA ASP A 117 -6.05 7.85 13.28
C ASP A 117 -6.65 8.25 14.63
N ARG A 118 -7.60 7.46 15.12
CA ARG A 118 -8.39 7.80 16.31
C ARG A 118 -7.57 7.58 17.57
N ALA A 119 -7.32 8.67 18.30
CA ALA A 119 -6.65 8.60 19.60
C ALA A 119 -7.52 7.93 20.69
N VAL A 120 -8.84 7.93 20.53
CA VAL A 120 -9.81 7.38 21.47
C VAL A 120 -10.61 6.28 20.76
N GLY A 121 -10.73 5.10 21.37
CA GLY A 121 -11.51 4.00 20.78
C GLY A 121 -11.07 2.59 21.14
N ALA A 122 -9.93 2.41 21.82
CA ALA A 122 -9.59 1.11 22.37
C ALA A 122 -10.58 0.76 23.49
N PRO A 123 -11.31 -0.37 23.41
CA PRO A 123 -12.27 -0.75 24.43
C PRO A 123 -11.54 -1.22 25.70
N TYR A 124 -11.94 -0.68 26.85
CA TYR A 124 -11.45 -1.08 28.17
C TYR A 124 -12.59 -1.58 29.04
N ILE A 125 -12.29 -2.56 29.90
CA ILE A 125 -13.17 -2.96 31.00
C ILE A 125 -12.62 -2.30 32.26
N GLU A 126 -13.34 -1.31 32.77
CA GLU A 126 -12.97 -0.64 34.02
C GLU A 126 -13.74 -1.27 35.19
N ILE A 127 -12.99 -1.75 36.19
CA ILE A 127 -13.57 -2.32 37.42
C ILE A 127 -13.37 -1.32 38.55
N ASN A 128 -14.44 -0.62 38.92
CA ASN A 128 -14.44 0.28 40.07
C ASN A 128 -14.88 -0.49 41.33
N LEU A 129 -13.90 -0.89 42.14
CA LEU A 129 -14.15 -1.56 43.42
C LEU A 129 -14.63 -0.54 44.46
N ASN A 130 -15.84 -0.73 44.98
CA ASN A 130 -16.31 0.01 46.14
C ASN A 130 -15.84 -0.72 47.41
N ARG A 131 -15.08 -0.03 48.26
CA ARG A 131 -14.52 -0.59 49.51
C ARG A 131 -15.54 -0.63 50.63
#